data_AF-A0A9J6B565-F1
#
_entry.id   AF-A0A9J6B565-F1
#
_cell.length_a   1.000
_cell.length_b   1.000
_cell.length_c   1.000
_cell.angle_alpha   90.00
_cell.angle_beta   90.00
_cell.angle_gamma   90.00
#
_symmetry.space_group_name_H-M   'P 1'
#
loop_
_entity.id
_entity.type
_entity.pdbx_description
1 polymer ?
#
loop_
_entity_poly.entity_id
_entity_poly.type
_entity_poly.pdbx_seq_one_letter_code
_entity_poly.pdbx_strand_id
1 'polypeptide(L)' 'MTRTLQMFSNLRAQILSSQPADQQHRLSLCFDKLMADITRSLDQKNRDKFSNNLTRFRNEFRTR' A
#
# COMPACT_ATOMS: atom_id res chain seq x y z
N MET A 1 1.33 20.72 5.61
CA MET A 1 0.78 19.43 6.09
C MET A 1 0.66 18.31 5.01
N THR A 2 0.83 18.61 3.72
CA THR A 2 0.49 17.72 2.57
C THR A 2 1.62 16.81 2.03
N ARG A 3 2.88 17.00 2.45
CA ARG A 3 4.04 16.47 1.71
C ARG A 3 4.18 14.93 1.73
N THR A 4 3.87 14.27 2.84
CA THR A 4 4.08 12.81 2.98
C THR A 4 3.02 11.96 2.27
N LEU A 5 1.75 12.40 2.26
CA LEU A 5 0.70 11.70 1.52
C LEU A 5 0.92 11.80 0.01
N GLN A 6 1.45 12.94 -0.45
CA GLN A 6 1.81 13.13 -1.85
C GLN A 6 2.98 12.24 -2.28
N MET A 7 3.98 12.03 -1.44
CA MET A 7 5.07 11.07 -1.71
C MET A 7 4.54 9.64 -1.87
N PHE A 8 3.65 9.21 -1.00
CA PHE A 8 3.03 7.89 -1.11
C PHE A 8 2.20 7.75 -2.39
N SER A 9 1.38 8.76 -2.71
CA SER A 9 0.56 8.77 -3.93
C SER A 9 1.42 8.70 -5.20
N ASN A 10 2.51 9.47 -5.24
CA ASN A 10 3.44 9.47 -6.39
C ASN A 10 4.15 8.12 -6.53
N LEU A 11 4.62 7.55 -5.40
CA LEU A 11 5.26 6.23 -5.39
C LEU A 11 4.28 5.15 -5.85
N ARG A 12 3.05 5.17 -5.34
CA ARG A 12 1.98 4.26 -5.76
C ARG A 12 1.73 4.37 -7.26
N ALA A 13 1.58 5.59 -7.78
CA ALA A 13 1.34 5.81 -9.21
C ALA A 13 2.49 5.28 -10.08
N GLN A 14 3.75 5.52 -9.67
CA GLN A 14 4.92 5.01 -10.37
C GLN A 14 4.97 3.48 -10.39
N ILE A 15 4.76 2.84 -9.23
CA ILE A 15 4.76 1.38 -9.11
C ILE A 15 3.62 0.78 -9.97
N LEU A 16 2.42 1.36 -9.91
CA LEU A 16 1.28 0.92 -10.73
C LEU A 16 1.59 1.04 -12.22
N SER A 17 2.06 2.20 -12.68
CA SER A 17 2.37 2.42 -14.10
C SER A 17 3.42 1.46 -14.67
N SER A 18 4.25 0.86 -13.80
CA SER A 18 5.28 -0.12 -14.19
C SER A 18 4.74 -1.55 -14.35
N GLN A 19 3.47 -1.80 -14.01
CA GLN A 19 2.84 -3.11 -14.12
C GLN A 19 1.92 -3.21 -15.35
N PRO A 20 1.64 -4.42 -15.87
CA PRO A 20 0.59 -4.66 -16.86
C PRO A 20 -0.80 -4.22 -16.39
N ALA A 21 -1.70 -3.85 -17.32
CA ALA A 21 -3.01 -3.26 -16.99
C ALA A 21 -3.90 -4.14 -16.09
N ASP A 22 -3.84 -5.47 -16.26
CA ASP A 22 -4.56 -6.44 -15.41
C ASP A 22 -4.01 -6.45 -13.98
N GLN A 23 -2.69 -6.33 -13.83
CA GLN A 23 -2.02 -6.27 -12.53
C GLN A 23 -2.17 -4.90 -11.88
N GLN A 24 -2.26 -3.80 -12.65
CA GLN A 24 -2.48 -2.46 -12.13
C GLN A 24 -3.73 -2.38 -11.26
N HIS A 25 -4.86 -2.87 -11.75
CA HIS A 25 -6.11 -2.84 -10.99
C HIS A 25 -6.00 -3.63 -9.68
N ARG A 26 -5.44 -4.84 -9.74
CA ARG A 26 -5.23 -5.69 -8.56
C ARG A 26 -4.28 -5.06 -7.54
N LEU A 27 -3.15 -4.53 -8.01
CA LEU A 27 -2.14 -3.89 -7.19
C LEU A 27 -2.68 -2.61 -6.53
N SER A 28 -3.53 -1.86 -7.23
CA SER A 28 -4.21 -0.69 -6.70
C SER A 28 -5.06 -1.04 -5.48
N LEU A 29 -5.89 -2.08 -5.59
CA LEU A 29 -6.70 -2.57 -4.46
C LEU A 29 -5.83 -3.07 -3.30
N CYS A 30 -4.69 -3.71 -3.60
CA CYS A 30 -3.75 -4.13 -2.58
C CYS A 30 -3.14 -2.92 -1.83
N PHE A 31 -2.82 -1.83 -2.53
CA PHE A 31 -2.36 -0.59 -1.89
C PHE A 31 -3.41 0.06 -1.00
N ASP A 32 -4.70 0.00 -1.38
CA ASP A 32 -5.78 0.50 -0.53
C ASP A 32 -5.87 -0.32 0.77
N LYS A 33 -5.74 -1.64 0.69
CA LYS A 33 -5.67 -2.52 1.86
C LYS A 33 -4.41 -2.31 2.69
N LEU A 34 -3.28 -1.98 2.06
CA LEU A 34 -2.03 -1.69 2.76
C LEU A 34 -2.18 -0.51 3.73
N MET A 35 -2.85 0.55 3.27
CA MET A 35 -3.06 1.78 4.02
C MET A 35 -4.35 1.80 4.85
N ALA A 36 -5.16 0.72 4.79
CA ALA A 36 -6.40 0.64 5.53
C ALA A 36 -6.17 0.80 7.04
N ASP A 37 -6.88 1.76 7.63
CA ASP A 37 -6.78 2.19 9.03
C ASP A 37 -5.37 2.59 9.50
N ILE A 38 -4.45 2.90 8.59
CA ILE A 38 -3.13 3.41 8.94
C ILE A 38 -3.23 4.91 9.15
N THR A 39 -2.87 5.33 10.36
CA THR A 39 -2.81 6.74 10.74
C THR A 39 -1.41 7.29 10.52
N ARG A 40 -1.27 8.62 10.56
CA ARG A 40 0.04 9.29 10.49
C ARG A 40 0.73 9.29 11.86
N SER A 41 0.89 8.12 12.46
CA SER A 41 1.49 7.92 13.77
C SER A 41 2.58 6.85 13.71
N LEU A 42 3.59 6.98 14.57
CA LEU A 42 4.68 6.00 14.72
C LEU A 42 4.51 5.12 15.96
N ASP A 43 3.35 5.19 16.61
CA ASP A 43 3.04 4.31 17.73
C ASP A 43 3.11 2.83 17.31
N GLN A 44 3.36 1.96 18.29
CA GLN A 44 3.57 0.54 18.05
C GLN A 44 2.35 -0.11 17.39
N LYS A 45 1.13 0.25 17.80
CA LYS A 45 -0.11 -0.32 17.25
C LYS A 45 -0.29 0.00 15.78
N ASN A 46 0.01 1.24 15.36
CA ASN A 46 -0.05 1.65 13.97
C ASN A 46 1.01 0.95 13.11
N ARG A 47 2.22 0.77 13.64
CA ARG A 47 3.31 0.01 12.97
C ARG A 47 2.97 -1.47 12.82
N ASP A 48 2.42 -2.09 13.86
CA ASP A 48 1.99 -3.48 13.84
C ASP A 48 0.87 -3.69 12.81
N LYS A 49 -0.09 -2.77 12.74
CA LYS A 49 -1.15 -2.81 11.73
C LYS A 49 -0.56 -2.69 10.31
N PHE A 50 0.37 -1.77 10.09
CA PHE A 50 1.05 -1.65 8.79
C PHE A 50 1.79 -2.94 8.41
N SER A 51 2.50 -3.56 9.36
CA SER A 51 3.22 -4.82 9.15
C SER A 51 2.26 -5.98 8.78
N ASN A 52 1.12 -6.07 9.46
CA ASN A 52 0.07 -7.05 9.16
C ASN A 52 -0.52 -6.83 7.77
N ASN A 53 -0.86 -5.58 7.43
CA ASN A 53 -1.36 -5.23 6.11
C ASN A 53 -0.34 -5.54 5.01
N LEU A 54 0.96 -5.31 5.26
CA LEU A 54 2.05 -5.63 4.33
C LEU A 54 2.22 -7.14 4.11
N THR A 55 2.06 -7.94 5.18
CA THR A 55 2.08 -9.40 5.08
C THR A 55 0.93 -9.88 4.19
N ARG A 56 -0.28 -9.34 4.39
CA ARG A 56 -1.44 -9.63 3.54
C ARG A 56 -1.20 -9.19 2.10
N PHE A 57 -0.67 -7.99 1.88
CA PHE A 57 -0.29 -7.48 0.55
C PHE A 57 0.63 -8.45 -0.18
N ARG A 58 1.70 -8.92 0.47
CA ARG A 58 2.64 -9.88 -0.12
C ARG A 58 1.98 -11.21 -0.47
N ASN A 59 1.09 -11.72 0.37
CA ASN A 59 0.37 -12.96 0.11
C ASN A 59 -0.62 -12.81 -1.05
N GLU A 60 -1.42 -11.74 -1.07
CA GLU A 60 -2.37 -11.48 -2.15
C GLU A 60 -1.67 -11.26 -3.51
N PHE A 61 -0.48 -10.66 -3.49
CA PHE A 61 0.35 -10.50 -4.69
C PHE A 61 1.03 -11.82 -5.12
N ARG A 62 1.55 -12.61 -4.18
CA ARG A 62 2.31 -13.84 -4.48
C ARG A 62 1.44 -15.04 -4.86
N THR A 63 0.20 -15.11 -4.38
CA THR A 63 -0.63 -16.33 -4.52
C THR A 63 -1.31 -16.47 -5.89
N ARG A 64 -0.86 -15.76 -6.94
CA ARG A 64 -1.26 -16.01 -8.34
C ARG A 64 -0.14 -15.64 -9.32
#